data_AF-A0A388SBK0-F1
#
_entry.id   AF-A0A388SBK0-F1
#
_cell.length_a   1.000
_cell.length_b   1.000
_cell.length_c   1.000
_cell.angle_alpha   90.00
_cell.angle_beta   90.00
_cell.angle_gamma   90.00
#
_symmetry.space_group_name_H-M   'P 1'
#
loop_
_entity.id
_entity.type
_entity.pdbx_description
1 polymer ?
#
loop_
_entity_poly.entity_id
_entity_poly.type
_entity_poly.pdbx_seq_one_letter_code
_entity_poly.pdbx_strand_id
1 'polypeptide(L)'
;MQDKKNHRFYAACPWGLEAVLEEELAACGAKRSRKTPSGVMFEGTIETAYLACLRSRIASRVMMEVSFHDYWDSRDIYEQARRTPWELYFTPDQTFRISISAHRAPLKSLEFTTLRIKDAVCDRFRELAGTRPDISRESPDVQIAAFLDEKYCTLYIDLSGESLFKRGWRTDKGEAPLKENMAAGLLKLSGWTPDMPLLDPFCGSGTIAIEAASIACGLVPGISRSFGFEKLLNFDRELWTELREDAKSEVNLHREVSITASDISSIVVRKAEANALRAGLGGLLESGNLKFSVCDARNVLPPTETPGIIVANPPYGEQSTPRSATVGSMMRHVADNLKHNFAGWTAWMLTSDRHLPGEMHLKEGRKTVLFNGPLECRFFKFDLVAGSNRRVKNRDAASDSTPSDAES
;
A
#
# COMPACT_ATOMS: atom_id res chain seq x y z
N MET A 1 5.60 -33.33 8.37
CA MET A 1 4.15 -33.56 8.20
C MET A 1 3.51 -32.18 8.25
N GLN A 2 3.19 -31.60 7.09
CA GLN A 2 2.68 -30.21 6.99
C GLN A 2 1.48 -30.04 7.93
N ASP A 3 1.52 -29.01 8.77
CA ASP A 3 0.38 -28.64 9.58
C ASP A 3 -0.72 -28.10 8.64
N LYS A 4 -1.59 -29.01 8.20
CA LYS A 4 -2.74 -28.72 7.31
C LYS A 4 -3.87 -27.99 8.07
N LYS A 5 -3.61 -27.52 9.28
CA LYS A 5 -4.59 -26.77 10.07
C LYS A 5 -4.81 -25.41 9.44
N ASN A 6 -6.08 -25.07 9.23
CA ASN A 6 -6.45 -23.71 8.85
C ASN A 6 -6.43 -22.82 10.09
N HIS A 7 -5.80 -21.67 9.94
CA HIS A 7 -5.78 -20.57 10.90
C HIS A 7 -6.60 -19.39 10.36
N ARG A 8 -7.03 -18.53 11.27
CA ARG A 8 -7.62 -17.23 10.93
C ARG A 8 -6.54 -16.17 10.99
N PHE A 9 -6.54 -15.27 10.02
CA PHE A 9 -5.57 -14.21 9.88
C PHE A 9 -6.26 -12.88 9.60
N TYR A 10 -5.54 -11.80 9.89
CA TYR A 10 -5.87 -10.45 9.47
C TYR A 10 -4.68 -9.81 8.78
N ALA A 11 -4.88 -9.31 7.57
CA ALA A 11 -3.92 -8.47 6.87
C ALA A 11 -4.39 -7.01 6.88
N ALA A 12 -3.63 -6.15 7.52
CA ALA A 12 -3.91 -4.70 7.53
C ALA A 12 -3.45 -4.07 6.23
N CYS A 13 -4.17 -3.10 5.68
CA CYS A 13 -3.74 -2.29 4.52
C CYS A 13 -4.20 -0.84 4.65
N PRO A 14 -3.67 0.08 3.82
CA PRO A 14 -4.27 1.41 3.70
C PRO A 14 -5.74 1.32 3.28
N TRP A 15 -6.55 2.24 3.78
CA TRP A 15 -7.97 2.29 3.46
C TRP A 15 -8.19 2.59 1.97
N GLY A 16 -9.09 1.82 1.36
CA GLY A 16 -9.42 1.87 -0.06
C GLY A 16 -8.63 0.86 -0.91
N LEU A 17 -7.68 0.13 -0.31
CA LEU A 17 -6.90 -0.92 -0.96
C LEU A 17 -7.34 -2.34 -0.56
N GLU A 18 -8.44 -2.50 0.18
CA GLU A 18 -8.91 -3.79 0.70
C GLU A 18 -9.24 -4.78 -0.43
N ALA A 19 -9.86 -4.32 -1.52
CA ALA A 19 -10.16 -5.15 -2.68
C ALA A 19 -8.88 -5.63 -3.38
N VAL A 20 -7.91 -4.75 -3.49
CA VAL A 20 -6.60 -5.02 -4.11
C VAL A 20 -5.78 -5.99 -3.24
N LEU A 21 -5.83 -5.84 -1.91
CA LEU A 21 -5.23 -6.78 -0.97
C LEU A 21 -5.90 -8.16 -1.03
N GLU A 22 -7.23 -8.21 -1.09
CA GLU A 22 -7.97 -9.47 -1.16
C GLU A 22 -7.55 -10.32 -2.37
N GLU A 23 -7.33 -9.68 -3.53
CA GLU A 23 -6.80 -10.35 -4.73
C GLU A 23 -5.39 -10.92 -4.50
N GLU A 24 -4.47 -10.16 -3.88
CA GLU A 24 -3.12 -10.65 -3.57
C GLU A 24 -3.14 -11.84 -2.58
N LEU A 25 -4.00 -11.77 -1.57
CA LEU A 25 -4.14 -12.85 -0.58
C LEU A 25 -4.72 -14.11 -1.22
N ALA A 26 -5.70 -13.97 -2.12
CA ALA A 26 -6.24 -15.11 -2.86
C ALA A 26 -5.14 -15.80 -3.69
N ALA A 27 -4.26 -15.04 -4.34
CA ALA A 27 -3.10 -15.57 -5.06
C ALA A 27 -2.09 -16.28 -4.12
N CYS A 28 -2.06 -15.94 -2.84
CA CYS A 28 -1.26 -16.63 -1.81
C CYS A 28 -1.97 -17.88 -1.23
N GLY A 29 -3.15 -18.24 -1.73
CA GLY A 29 -3.93 -19.39 -1.26
C GLY A 29 -4.92 -19.07 -0.13
N ALA A 30 -5.19 -17.79 0.16
CA ALA A 30 -6.18 -17.40 1.15
C ALA A 30 -7.59 -17.82 0.76
N LYS A 31 -8.37 -18.23 1.75
CA LYS A 31 -9.76 -18.67 1.62
C LYS A 31 -10.64 -17.88 2.57
N ARG A 32 -11.96 -17.88 2.31
CA ARG A 32 -12.98 -17.25 3.17
C ARG A 32 -12.59 -15.82 3.57
N SER A 33 -12.13 -15.04 2.59
CA SER A 33 -11.72 -13.66 2.83
C SER A 33 -12.94 -12.77 3.11
N ARG A 34 -12.74 -11.80 3.99
CA ARG A 34 -13.71 -10.75 4.28
C ARG A 34 -12.98 -9.42 4.44
N LYS A 35 -13.27 -8.49 3.54
CA LYS A 35 -12.83 -7.09 3.64
C LYS A 35 -13.45 -6.42 4.87
N THR A 36 -12.64 -5.68 5.60
CA THR A 36 -13.03 -4.78 6.68
C THR A 36 -12.42 -3.41 6.40
N PRO A 37 -12.90 -2.32 6.99
CA PRO A 37 -12.16 -1.06 6.91
C PRO A 37 -10.70 -1.29 7.33
N SER A 38 -9.74 -0.87 6.51
CA SER A 38 -8.28 -1.00 6.75
C SER A 38 -7.68 -2.42 6.69
N GLY A 39 -8.37 -3.41 6.13
CA GLY A 39 -7.77 -4.74 5.96
C GLY A 39 -8.68 -5.84 5.45
N VAL A 40 -8.15 -7.05 5.49
CA VAL A 40 -8.83 -8.26 5.05
C VAL A 40 -8.61 -9.35 6.09
N MET A 41 -9.70 -9.88 6.64
CA MET A 41 -9.69 -11.14 7.38
C MET A 41 -9.67 -12.29 6.38
N PHE A 42 -8.92 -13.35 6.65
CA PHE A 42 -8.88 -14.53 5.80
C PHE A 42 -8.52 -15.79 6.57
N GLU A 43 -8.72 -16.94 5.94
CA GLU A 43 -8.29 -18.24 6.46
C GLU A 43 -7.26 -18.88 5.53
N GLY A 44 -6.35 -19.66 6.09
CA GLY A 44 -5.34 -20.39 5.31
C GLY A 44 -4.44 -21.25 6.18
N THR A 45 -3.47 -21.91 5.56
CA THR A 45 -2.39 -22.60 6.28
C THR A 45 -1.32 -21.60 6.71
N ILE A 46 -0.32 -22.06 7.48
CA ILE A 46 0.85 -21.22 7.80
C ILE A 46 1.63 -20.83 6.53
N GLU A 47 1.67 -21.71 5.53
CA GLU A 47 2.23 -21.43 4.20
C GLU A 47 1.57 -20.23 3.53
N THR A 48 0.22 -20.16 3.56
CA THR A 48 -0.53 -18.99 3.06
C THR A 48 -0.09 -17.70 3.75
N ALA A 49 0.16 -17.74 5.07
CA ALA A 49 0.60 -16.57 5.82
C ALA A 49 2.06 -16.18 5.51
N TYR A 50 2.95 -17.15 5.34
CA TYR A 50 4.33 -16.91 4.88
C TYR A 50 4.35 -16.29 3.50
N LEU A 51 3.58 -16.83 2.56
CA LEU A 51 3.41 -16.27 1.21
C LEU A 51 2.83 -14.86 1.27
N ALA A 52 1.79 -14.61 2.08
CA ALA A 52 1.23 -13.27 2.24
C ALA A 52 2.28 -12.26 2.78
N CYS A 53 3.08 -12.63 3.78
CA CYS A 53 4.19 -11.82 4.28
C CYS A 53 5.25 -11.56 3.21
N LEU A 54 5.62 -12.60 2.45
CA LEU A 54 6.69 -12.56 1.46
C LEU A 54 6.30 -11.77 0.20
N ARG A 55 5.07 -11.97 -0.30
CA ARG A 55 4.64 -11.55 -1.64
C ARG A 55 3.70 -10.35 -1.65
N SER A 56 2.92 -10.09 -0.59
CA SER A 56 1.97 -8.98 -0.64
C SER A 56 2.69 -7.64 -0.73
N ARG A 57 2.32 -6.85 -1.74
CA ARG A 57 2.76 -5.47 -1.87
C ARG A 57 1.82 -4.54 -1.10
N ILE A 58 0.58 -4.95 -0.83
CA ILE A 58 -0.44 -4.06 -0.29
C ILE A 58 -0.53 -4.13 1.22
N ALA A 59 -0.35 -5.33 1.79
CA ALA A 59 -0.38 -5.52 3.23
C ALA A 59 0.64 -4.63 3.92
N SER A 60 0.23 -4.03 5.03
CA SER A 60 1.08 -3.35 6.00
C SER A 60 1.60 -4.32 7.04
N ARG A 61 0.77 -5.30 7.44
CA ARG A 61 1.05 -6.36 8.42
C ARG A 61 0.13 -7.55 8.15
N VAL A 62 0.60 -8.75 8.47
CA VAL A 62 -0.17 -10.00 8.51
C VAL A 62 -0.08 -10.55 9.93
N MET A 63 -1.24 -10.83 10.52
CA MET A 63 -1.38 -11.22 11.92
C MET A 63 -2.21 -12.50 12.03
N MET A 64 -1.79 -13.44 12.86
CA MET A 64 -2.49 -14.70 13.13
C MET A 64 -3.35 -14.58 14.37
N GLU A 65 -4.64 -14.86 14.25
CA GLU A 65 -5.57 -14.87 15.38
C GLU A 65 -5.25 -16.05 16.31
N VAL A 66 -5.03 -15.75 17.59
CA VAL A 66 -4.76 -16.77 18.62
C VAL A 66 -5.87 -16.87 19.67
N SER A 67 -6.74 -15.85 19.76
CA SER A 67 -7.88 -15.84 20.66
C SER A 67 -8.92 -14.81 20.23
N PHE A 68 -10.21 -15.16 20.27
CA PHE A 68 -11.34 -14.29 19.95
C PHE A 68 -12.48 -14.52 20.93
N HIS A 69 -12.85 -13.50 21.72
CA HIS A 69 -13.91 -13.62 22.73
C HIS A 69 -14.64 -12.30 22.91
N ASP A 70 -15.86 -12.38 23.43
CA ASP A 70 -16.58 -11.22 23.96
C ASP A 70 -15.95 -10.75 25.27
N TYR A 71 -16.15 -9.46 25.58
CA TYR A 71 -15.67 -8.86 26.82
C TYR A 71 -16.63 -7.75 27.29
N TRP A 72 -16.69 -7.57 28.60
CA TRP A 72 -17.43 -6.47 29.24
C TRP A 72 -16.49 -5.45 29.87
N ASP A 73 -15.38 -5.93 30.44
CA ASP A 73 -14.39 -5.07 31.09
C ASP A 73 -12.96 -5.60 30.97
N SER A 74 -12.02 -4.91 31.61
CA SER A 74 -10.59 -5.24 31.57
C SER A 74 -10.19 -6.51 32.32
N ARG A 75 -11.10 -7.12 33.10
CA ARG A 75 -10.90 -8.42 33.74
C ARG A 75 -11.09 -9.52 32.71
N ASP A 76 -12.13 -9.44 31.89
CA ASP A 76 -12.37 -10.42 30.81
C ASP A 76 -11.21 -10.46 29.81
N ILE A 77 -10.65 -9.29 29.47
CA ILE A 77 -9.48 -9.18 28.58
C ILE A 77 -8.24 -9.83 29.23
N TYR A 78 -8.04 -9.62 30.53
CA TYR A 78 -6.95 -10.25 31.27
C TYR A 78 -7.11 -11.78 31.28
N GLU A 79 -8.29 -12.29 31.62
CA GLU A 79 -8.56 -13.73 31.63
C GLU A 79 -8.41 -14.35 30.24
N GLN A 80 -8.87 -13.65 29.20
CA GLN A 80 -8.68 -14.08 27.81
C GLN A 80 -7.19 -14.19 27.45
N ALA A 81 -6.39 -13.18 27.78
CA ALA A 81 -4.96 -13.22 27.53
C ALA A 81 -4.29 -14.33 28.37
N ARG A 82 -4.67 -14.49 29.64
CA ARG A 82 -4.11 -15.48 30.57
C ARG A 82 -4.40 -16.92 30.15
N ARG A 83 -5.58 -17.21 29.58
CA ARG A 83 -5.90 -18.56 29.08
C ARG A 83 -5.30 -18.89 27.72
N THR A 84 -4.83 -17.88 26.98
CA THR A 84 -4.27 -18.08 25.63
C THR A 84 -2.95 -18.86 25.76
N PRO A 85 -2.75 -19.97 25.00
CA PRO A 85 -1.57 -20.82 25.12
C PRO A 85 -0.35 -20.20 24.43
N TRP A 86 0.21 -19.14 25.01
CA TRP A 86 1.36 -18.41 24.48
C TRP A 86 2.62 -19.27 24.32
N GLU A 87 2.76 -20.28 25.16
CA GLU A 87 3.85 -21.26 25.15
C GLU A 87 3.93 -22.09 23.86
N LEU A 88 2.88 -22.09 23.03
CA LEU A 88 2.93 -22.67 21.68
C LEU A 88 3.72 -21.81 20.69
N TYR A 89 3.96 -20.54 21.01
CA TYR A 89 4.54 -19.56 20.09
C TYR A 89 5.90 -19.03 20.55
N PHE A 90 6.13 -18.88 21.87
CA PHE A 90 7.39 -18.36 22.39
C PHE A 90 7.68 -18.79 23.83
N THR A 91 8.94 -18.62 24.26
CA THR A 91 9.41 -18.97 25.62
C THR A 91 9.56 -17.75 26.51
N PRO A 92 9.69 -17.93 27.85
CA PRO A 92 10.05 -16.85 28.77
C PRO A 92 11.39 -16.18 28.47
N ASP A 93 12.30 -16.80 27.73
CA ASP A 93 13.60 -16.21 27.38
C ASP A 93 13.50 -15.18 26.25
N GLN A 94 12.37 -15.14 25.55
CA GLN A 94 12.10 -14.22 24.45
C GLN A 94 11.41 -12.95 24.95
N THR A 95 11.79 -11.81 24.37
CA THR A 95 11.16 -10.53 24.69
C THR A 95 9.90 -10.33 23.86
N PHE A 96 8.92 -9.59 24.40
CA PHE A 96 7.71 -9.26 23.64
C PHE A 96 7.30 -7.80 23.76
N ARG A 97 6.34 -7.39 22.91
CA ARG A 97 5.58 -6.15 23.08
C ARG A 97 4.12 -6.36 22.74
N ILE A 98 3.28 -5.45 23.21
CA ILE A 98 1.86 -5.43 22.91
C ILE A 98 1.51 -4.13 22.18
N SER A 99 0.73 -4.26 21.11
CA SER A 99 0.04 -3.15 20.46
C SER A 99 -1.47 -3.33 20.58
N ILE A 100 -2.20 -2.24 20.79
CA ILE A 100 -3.66 -2.26 20.85
C ILE A 100 -4.23 -1.30 19.82
N SER A 101 -5.25 -1.75 19.11
CA SER A 101 -6.13 -0.92 18.30
C SER A 101 -7.57 -1.14 18.75
N ALA A 102 -8.37 -0.08 18.76
CA ALA A 102 -9.74 -0.16 19.23
C ALA A 102 -10.69 0.65 18.34
N HIS A 103 -11.91 0.14 18.16
CA HIS A 103 -12.98 0.83 17.45
C HIS A 103 -14.26 0.80 18.30
N ARG A 104 -14.63 1.95 18.87
CA ARG A 104 -15.80 2.09 19.76
C ARG A 104 -15.80 1.13 20.97
N ALA A 105 -14.63 0.66 21.37
CA ALA A 105 -14.45 -0.17 22.56
C ALA A 105 -14.92 0.58 23.81
N PRO A 106 -15.78 -0.02 24.67
CA PRO A 106 -16.28 0.61 25.91
C PRO A 106 -15.24 0.61 27.04
N LEU A 107 -13.98 0.94 26.74
CA LEU A 107 -12.86 0.93 27.68
C LEU A 107 -12.43 2.36 28.04
N LYS A 108 -12.03 2.56 29.30
CA LYS A 108 -11.58 3.87 29.79
C LYS A 108 -10.19 4.27 29.28
N SER A 109 -9.29 3.31 29.10
CA SER A 109 -7.90 3.54 28.65
C SER A 109 -7.32 2.32 27.93
N LEU A 110 -6.70 2.56 26.78
CA LEU A 110 -5.99 1.52 26.02
C LEU A 110 -4.64 1.19 26.65
N GLU A 111 -3.98 2.15 27.29
CA GLU A 111 -2.73 1.95 28.03
C GLU A 111 -2.96 1.00 29.21
N PHE A 112 -4.03 1.22 29.99
CA PHE A 112 -4.39 0.31 31.07
C PHE A 112 -4.71 -1.10 30.54
N THR A 113 -5.43 -1.20 29.43
CA THR A 113 -5.73 -2.48 28.77
C THR A 113 -4.45 -3.19 28.30
N THR A 114 -3.47 -2.43 27.79
CA THR A 114 -2.14 -2.95 27.40
C THR A 114 -1.41 -3.55 28.60
N LEU A 115 -1.44 -2.88 29.75
CA LEU A 115 -0.87 -3.40 31.00
C LEU A 115 -1.57 -4.69 31.44
N ARG A 116 -2.90 -4.77 31.33
CA ARG A 116 -3.65 -5.98 31.67
C ARG A 116 -3.27 -7.18 30.80
N ILE A 117 -3.15 -7.00 29.49
CA ILE A 117 -2.68 -8.07 28.60
C ILE A 117 -1.25 -8.48 28.95
N LYS A 118 -0.36 -7.50 29.22
CA LYS A 118 1.02 -7.77 29.62
C LYS A 118 1.10 -8.63 30.87
N ASP A 119 0.38 -8.24 31.92
CA ASP A 119 0.36 -8.95 33.20
C ASP A 119 -0.16 -10.38 33.00
N ALA A 120 -1.24 -10.55 32.24
CA ALA A 120 -1.80 -11.86 31.92
C ALA A 120 -0.82 -12.79 31.20
N VAL A 121 -0.08 -12.27 30.21
CA VAL A 121 0.97 -13.03 29.50
C VAL A 121 2.09 -13.42 30.46
N CYS A 122 2.59 -12.48 31.28
CA CYS A 122 3.65 -12.77 32.25
C CYS A 122 3.21 -13.79 33.31
N ASP A 123 1.97 -13.69 33.80
CA ASP A 123 1.44 -14.57 34.82
C ASP A 123 1.24 -16.00 34.28
N ARG A 124 0.78 -16.15 33.02
CA ARG A 124 0.74 -17.45 32.33
C ARG A 124 2.11 -18.14 32.35
N PHE A 125 3.16 -17.44 31.91
CA PHE A 125 4.50 -18.02 31.88
C PHE A 125 5.03 -18.31 33.28
N ARG A 126 4.76 -17.44 34.26
CA ARG A 126 5.18 -17.68 35.65
C ARG A 126 4.52 -18.94 36.22
N GLU A 127 3.26 -19.19 35.91
CA GLU A 127 2.53 -20.39 36.34
C GLU A 127 3.06 -21.68 35.68
N LEU A 128 3.38 -21.64 34.38
CA LEU A 128 3.81 -22.83 33.63
C LEU A 128 5.30 -23.14 33.73
N ALA A 129 6.15 -22.11 33.82
CA ALA A 129 7.60 -22.22 33.70
C ALA A 129 8.38 -21.64 34.90
N GLY A 130 7.70 -21.01 35.88
CA GLY A 130 8.33 -20.38 37.04
C GLY A 130 9.05 -19.05 36.75
N THR A 131 9.24 -18.70 35.48
CA THR A 131 9.86 -17.46 35.01
C THR A 131 8.90 -16.66 34.13
N ARG A 132 9.25 -15.42 33.78
CA ARG A 132 8.42 -14.57 32.91
C ARG A 132 9.26 -13.97 31.78
N PRO A 133 8.65 -13.69 30.62
CA PRO A 133 9.28 -12.90 29.57
C PRO A 133 9.37 -11.42 29.91
N ASP A 134 10.40 -10.78 29.37
CA ASP A 134 10.64 -9.34 29.47
C ASP A 134 10.04 -8.57 28.27
N ILE A 135 9.87 -7.24 28.45
CA ILE A 135 9.35 -6.35 27.41
C ILE A 135 10.49 -5.64 26.69
N SER A 136 10.47 -5.68 25.36
CA SER A 136 11.34 -4.85 24.51
C SER A 136 10.48 -3.98 23.59
N ARG A 137 10.60 -2.66 23.70
CA ARG A 137 9.81 -1.72 22.88
C ARG A 137 10.37 -1.57 21.46
N GLU A 138 11.70 -1.60 21.34
CA GLU A 138 12.41 -1.31 20.09
C GLU A 138 12.61 -2.58 19.24
N SER A 139 13.10 -3.65 19.87
CA SER A 139 13.51 -4.89 19.21
C SER A 139 12.89 -6.13 19.87
N PRO A 140 11.56 -6.24 19.94
CA PRO A 140 10.91 -7.43 20.48
C PRO A 140 11.21 -8.68 19.65
N ASP A 141 11.22 -9.83 20.31
CA ASP A 141 11.21 -11.12 19.62
C ASP A 141 9.80 -11.48 19.15
N VAL A 142 8.80 -11.16 19.98
CA VAL A 142 7.39 -11.43 19.68
C VAL A 142 6.56 -10.16 19.76
N GLN A 143 5.66 -10.00 18.80
CA GLN A 143 4.72 -8.88 18.78
C GLN A 143 3.30 -9.44 18.94
N ILE A 144 2.67 -9.10 20.05
CA ILE A 144 1.27 -9.39 20.32
C ILE A 144 0.45 -8.17 19.90
N ALA A 145 -0.62 -8.37 19.16
CA ALA A 145 -1.57 -7.32 18.83
C ALA A 145 -2.94 -7.65 19.41
N ALA A 146 -3.66 -6.65 19.90
CA ALA A 146 -5.06 -6.77 20.29
C ALA A 146 -5.92 -5.80 19.48
N PHE A 147 -7.04 -6.31 18.96
CA PHE A 147 -8.10 -5.50 18.36
C PHE A 147 -9.36 -5.61 19.20
N LEU A 148 -9.93 -4.46 19.58
CA LEU A 148 -11.13 -4.39 20.40
C LEU A 148 -12.21 -3.57 19.69
N ASP A 149 -13.40 -4.15 19.54
CA ASP A 149 -14.59 -3.43 19.11
C ASP A 149 -15.59 -3.24 20.26
N GLU A 150 -16.83 -2.85 19.96
CA GLU A 150 -17.88 -2.65 20.98
C GLU A 150 -18.14 -3.88 21.86
N LYS A 151 -17.84 -5.10 21.36
CA LYS A 151 -18.23 -6.36 21.99
C LYS A 151 -17.08 -7.37 22.11
N TYR A 152 -16.15 -7.39 21.18
CA TYR A 152 -15.16 -8.46 21.02
C TYR A 152 -13.73 -7.96 21.20
N CYS A 153 -12.92 -8.81 21.84
CA CYS A 153 -11.48 -8.68 21.94
C CYS A 153 -10.83 -9.82 21.15
N THR A 154 -9.99 -9.45 20.19
CA THR A 154 -9.21 -10.39 19.38
C THR A 154 -7.74 -10.22 19.69
N LEU A 155 -7.06 -11.30 20.04
CA LEU A 155 -5.62 -11.35 20.25
C LEU A 155 -4.95 -12.02 19.05
N TYR A 156 -3.83 -11.43 18.63
CA TYR A 156 -3.05 -11.89 17.50
C TYR A 156 -1.56 -12.01 17.84
N ILE A 157 -0.88 -12.88 17.09
CA ILE A 157 0.58 -12.84 16.91
C ILE A 157 0.86 -12.16 15.57
N ASP A 158 1.67 -11.11 15.58
CA ASP A 158 2.11 -10.42 14.37
C ASP A 158 3.25 -11.20 13.70
N LEU A 159 2.99 -11.68 12.48
CA LEU A 159 3.91 -12.48 11.70
C LEU A 159 4.91 -11.62 10.91
N SER A 160 4.62 -10.34 10.70
CA SER A 160 5.40 -9.44 9.85
C SER A 160 6.61 -8.82 10.56
N GLY A 161 6.50 -8.54 11.86
CA GLY A 161 7.56 -7.87 12.62
C GLY A 161 7.63 -6.37 12.30
N GLU A 162 8.52 -5.93 11.40
CA GLU A 162 8.43 -4.57 10.85
C GLU A 162 7.28 -4.45 9.86
N SER A 163 6.74 -3.25 9.66
CA SER A 163 5.66 -3.06 8.67
C SER A 163 6.13 -3.44 7.26
N LEU A 164 5.30 -4.17 6.54
CA LEU A 164 5.62 -4.79 5.24
C LEU A 164 5.96 -3.76 4.16
N PHE A 165 5.39 -2.55 4.21
CA PHE A 165 5.76 -1.47 3.29
C PHE A 165 7.26 -1.13 3.33
N LYS A 166 7.95 -1.34 4.45
CA LYS A 166 9.40 -1.19 4.52
C LYS A 166 10.09 -2.34 3.80
N ARG A 167 10.39 -2.16 2.51
CA ARG A 167 11.04 -3.21 1.69
C ARG A 167 12.53 -3.40 1.98
N GLY A 168 13.16 -2.42 2.64
CA GLY A 168 14.59 -2.43 3.01
C GLY A 168 15.49 -1.54 2.14
N TRP A 169 14.98 -0.99 1.03
CA TRP A 169 15.79 -0.15 0.13
C TRP A 169 15.79 1.35 0.48
N ARG A 170 14.81 1.83 1.27
CA ARG A 170 14.71 3.24 1.65
C ARG A 170 15.47 3.54 2.94
N THR A 171 16.43 4.45 2.88
CA THR A 171 17.23 4.91 4.03
C THR A 171 16.74 6.21 4.65
N ASP A 172 16.06 7.05 3.86
CA ASP A 172 15.73 8.42 4.24
C ASP A 172 14.54 8.49 5.20
N LYS A 173 14.71 9.29 6.27
CA LYS A 173 13.68 9.63 7.26
C LYS A 173 13.04 11.03 7.01
N GLY A 174 13.11 11.53 5.77
CA GLY A 174 12.62 12.87 5.40
C GLY A 174 11.10 13.04 5.46
N GLU A 175 10.61 14.25 5.12
CA GLU A 175 9.18 14.59 5.11
C GLU A 175 8.35 13.54 4.34
N ALA A 176 7.27 13.09 4.99
CA ALA A 176 6.55 11.84 4.76
C ALA A 176 6.42 11.43 3.27
N PRO A 177 7.34 10.60 2.73
CA PRO A 177 7.22 10.11 1.37
C PRO A 177 6.02 9.15 1.27
N LEU A 178 5.44 9.06 0.07
CA LEU A 178 4.43 8.05 -0.23
C LEU A 178 4.97 6.66 0.16
N LYS A 179 4.21 5.93 0.98
CA LYS A 179 4.56 4.55 1.39
C LYS A 179 4.54 3.62 0.19
N GLU A 180 5.44 2.64 0.20
CA GLU A 180 5.64 1.65 -0.86
C GLU A 180 4.37 0.84 -1.16
N ASN A 181 3.63 0.44 -0.13
CA ASN A 181 2.38 -0.29 -0.31
C ASN A 181 1.25 0.59 -0.89
N MET A 182 1.24 1.89 -0.58
CA MET A 182 0.33 2.83 -1.24
C MET A 182 0.70 2.97 -2.72
N ALA A 183 1.99 3.14 -3.05
CA ALA A 183 2.46 3.24 -4.42
C ALA A 183 2.10 2.00 -5.26
N ALA A 184 2.33 0.78 -4.73
CA ALA A 184 1.89 -0.46 -5.37
C ALA A 184 0.35 -0.51 -5.55
N GLY A 185 -0.40 -0.02 -4.56
CA GLY A 185 -1.86 0.12 -4.66
C GLY A 185 -2.30 1.08 -5.76
N LEU A 186 -1.64 2.22 -5.93
CA LEU A 186 -1.92 3.18 -7.00
C LEU A 186 -1.71 2.55 -8.38
N LEU A 187 -0.61 1.81 -8.58
CA LEU A 187 -0.31 1.10 -9.83
C LEU A 187 -1.36 0.03 -10.15
N LYS A 188 -1.80 -0.73 -9.16
CA LYS A 188 -2.85 -1.74 -9.35
C LYS A 188 -4.21 -1.09 -9.65
N LEU A 189 -4.58 -0.04 -8.92
CA LEU A 189 -5.84 0.68 -9.13
C LEU A 189 -5.90 1.42 -10.46
N SER A 190 -4.76 1.91 -10.96
CA SER A 190 -4.68 2.60 -12.24
C SER A 190 -4.81 1.64 -13.43
N GLY A 191 -4.65 0.33 -13.19
CA GLY A 191 -4.65 -0.71 -14.21
C GLY A 191 -3.33 -0.81 -14.97
N TRP A 192 -2.24 -0.23 -14.43
CA TRP A 192 -0.94 -0.32 -15.07
C TRP A 192 -0.45 -1.78 -15.14
N THR A 193 0.15 -2.12 -16.28
CA THR A 193 0.83 -3.40 -16.51
C THR A 193 2.21 -3.12 -17.11
N PRO A 194 3.20 -4.01 -16.97
CA PRO A 194 4.54 -3.81 -17.54
C PRO A 194 4.58 -3.61 -19.06
N ASP A 195 3.51 -3.94 -19.79
CA ASP A 195 3.41 -3.72 -21.23
C ASP A 195 3.03 -2.27 -21.60
N MET A 196 2.69 -1.44 -20.61
CA MET A 196 2.33 -0.03 -20.79
C MET A 196 3.47 0.88 -20.35
N PRO A 197 3.83 1.90 -21.14
CA PRO A 197 4.73 2.96 -20.69
C PRO A 197 4.18 3.65 -19.44
N LEU A 198 5.04 3.88 -18.45
CA LEU A 198 4.72 4.57 -17.20
C LEU A 198 5.52 5.87 -17.10
N LEU A 199 4.83 6.96 -16.77
CA LEU A 199 5.45 8.23 -16.41
C LEU A 199 5.02 8.67 -15.00
N ASP A 200 5.99 9.04 -14.16
CA ASP A 200 5.76 9.78 -12.91
C ASP A 200 6.50 11.13 -12.96
N PRO A 201 5.81 12.25 -13.25
CA PRO A 201 6.43 13.57 -13.37
C PRO A 201 6.64 14.27 -12.03
N PHE A 202 6.29 13.63 -10.91
CA PHE A 202 6.45 14.15 -9.54
C PHE A 202 7.10 13.08 -8.65
N CYS A 203 8.17 12.47 -9.15
CA CYS A 203 8.61 11.18 -8.63
C CYS A 203 9.11 11.23 -7.19
N GLY A 204 9.51 12.40 -6.70
CA GLY A 204 10.11 12.52 -5.39
C GLY A 204 11.27 11.53 -5.25
N SER A 205 11.30 10.82 -4.13
CA SER A 205 12.25 9.74 -3.86
C SER A 205 12.13 8.48 -4.74
N GLY A 206 11.27 8.48 -5.76
CA GLY A 206 11.14 7.41 -6.76
C GLY A 206 10.18 6.28 -6.40
N THR A 207 9.35 6.39 -5.37
CA THR A 207 8.57 5.26 -4.83
C THR A 207 7.70 4.57 -5.87
N ILE A 208 6.94 5.32 -6.66
CA ILE A 208 6.02 4.75 -7.67
C ILE A 208 6.81 4.03 -8.76
N ALA A 209 7.86 4.67 -9.29
CA ALA A 209 8.72 4.09 -10.32
C ALA A 209 9.46 2.83 -9.84
N ILE A 210 9.94 2.81 -8.59
CA ILE A 210 10.62 1.66 -8.00
C ILE A 210 9.65 0.49 -7.79
N GLU A 211 8.45 0.73 -7.27
CA GLU A 211 7.44 -0.33 -7.13
C GLU A 211 6.99 -0.86 -8.50
N ALA A 212 6.83 0.01 -9.50
CA ALA A 212 6.52 -0.40 -10.88
C ALA A 212 7.63 -1.28 -11.48
N ALA A 213 8.89 -0.87 -11.36
CA ALA A 213 10.03 -1.63 -11.85
C ALA A 213 10.15 -2.99 -11.12
N SER A 214 9.92 -2.99 -9.80
CA SER A 214 9.88 -4.20 -8.98
C SER A 214 8.76 -5.15 -9.42
N ILE A 215 7.57 -4.64 -9.71
CA ILE A 215 6.45 -5.43 -10.27
C ILE A 215 6.83 -6.01 -11.64
N ALA A 216 7.38 -5.20 -12.54
CA ALA A 216 7.75 -5.61 -13.90
C ALA A 216 8.79 -6.74 -13.89
N CYS A 217 9.76 -6.68 -12.99
CA CYS A 217 10.85 -7.67 -12.90
C CYS A 217 10.49 -8.91 -12.07
N GLY A 218 9.28 -9.01 -11.51
CA GLY A 218 8.91 -10.09 -10.59
C GLY A 218 9.66 -10.05 -9.25
N LEU A 219 10.23 -8.90 -8.86
CA LEU A 219 10.96 -8.78 -7.59
C LEU A 219 10.02 -8.88 -6.40
N VAL A 220 10.14 -9.94 -5.61
CA VAL A 220 9.27 -10.20 -4.46
C VAL A 220 9.56 -9.20 -3.31
N PRO A 221 8.56 -8.46 -2.80
CA PRO A 221 8.76 -7.33 -1.88
C PRO A 221 9.39 -7.72 -0.54
N GLY A 222 9.18 -8.96 -0.10
CA GLY A 222 9.68 -9.49 1.17
C GLY A 222 11.05 -10.16 1.09
N ILE A 223 11.68 -10.25 -0.08
CA ILE A 223 12.83 -11.17 -0.28
C ILE A 223 14.08 -10.81 0.53
N SER A 224 14.32 -9.52 0.76
CA SER A 224 15.54 -8.99 1.39
C SER A 224 15.36 -8.57 2.85
N ARG A 225 14.28 -9.03 3.51
CA ARG A 225 13.96 -8.67 4.89
C ARG A 225 13.67 -9.89 5.74
N SER A 226 13.66 -9.70 7.05
CA SER A 226 13.20 -10.68 8.03
C SER A 226 11.75 -10.44 8.45
N PHE A 227 11.15 -11.47 9.04
CA PHE A 227 9.78 -11.49 9.50
C PHE A 227 9.67 -11.88 10.97
N GLY A 228 8.58 -11.46 11.61
CA GLY A 228 8.32 -11.76 13.02
C GLY A 228 8.13 -13.26 13.28
N PHE A 229 7.57 -13.98 12.32
CA PHE A 229 7.36 -15.42 12.46
C PHE A 229 8.66 -16.23 12.57
N GLU A 230 9.80 -15.73 12.07
CA GLU A 230 11.09 -16.46 12.09
C GLU A 230 11.63 -16.68 13.50
N LYS A 231 11.10 -15.93 14.49
CA LYS A 231 11.46 -16.04 15.90
C LYS A 231 10.50 -16.91 16.71
N LEU A 232 9.41 -17.40 16.12
CA LEU A 232 8.42 -18.20 16.84
C LEU A 232 8.87 -19.66 16.96
N LEU A 233 8.43 -20.34 18.02
CA LEU A 233 8.73 -21.76 18.26
C LEU A 233 8.20 -22.68 17.17
N ASN A 234 7.08 -22.30 16.55
CA ASN A 234 6.42 -23.06 15.49
C ASN A 234 6.85 -22.61 14.07
N PHE A 235 8.01 -21.97 13.94
CA PHE A 235 8.56 -21.56 12.65
C PHE A 235 9.01 -22.78 11.83
N ASP A 236 8.39 -22.97 10.66
CA ASP A 236 8.79 -24.01 9.70
C ASP A 236 9.90 -23.46 8.78
N ARG A 237 11.15 -23.75 9.14
CA ARG A 237 12.34 -23.23 8.46
C ARG A 237 12.51 -23.84 7.08
N GLU A 238 12.24 -25.12 6.94
CA GLU A 238 12.36 -25.86 5.69
C GLU A 238 11.36 -25.31 4.66
N LEU A 239 10.08 -25.19 5.03
CA LEU A 239 9.05 -24.57 4.19
C LEU A 239 9.43 -23.14 3.81
N TRP A 240 9.87 -22.34 4.77
CA TRP A 240 10.26 -20.96 4.49
C TRP A 240 11.42 -20.85 3.50
N THR A 241 12.39 -21.76 3.59
CA THR A 241 13.53 -21.82 2.67
C THR A 241 13.05 -22.12 1.25
N GLU A 242 12.17 -23.11 1.09
CA GLU A 242 11.55 -23.45 -0.20
C GLU A 242 10.82 -22.25 -0.81
N LEU A 243 9.91 -21.61 -0.06
CA LEU A 243 9.15 -20.45 -0.52
C LEU A 243 10.04 -19.28 -0.98
N ARG A 244 11.19 -19.08 -0.32
CA ARG A 244 12.16 -18.04 -0.72
C ARG A 244 12.94 -18.38 -1.98
N GLU A 245 13.31 -19.64 -2.17
CA GLU A 245 14.00 -20.07 -3.40
C GLU A 245 13.05 -19.98 -4.61
N ASP A 246 11.81 -20.42 -4.46
CA ASP A 246 10.78 -20.28 -5.50
C ASP A 246 10.59 -18.80 -5.90
N ALA A 247 10.46 -17.92 -4.90
CA ALA A 247 10.33 -16.48 -5.11
C ALA A 247 11.51 -15.85 -5.85
N LYS A 248 12.75 -16.34 -5.65
CA LYS A 248 13.93 -15.84 -6.37
C LYS A 248 13.95 -16.26 -7.82
N SER A 249 13.42 -17.45 -8.13
CA SER A 249 13.43 -18.01 -9.49
C SER A 249 12.55 -17.23 -10.49
N GLU A 250 11.59 -16.45 -9.99
CA GLU A 250 10.66 -15.65 -10.79
C GLU A 250 11.26 -14.32 -11.31
N VAL A 251 12.43 -13.92 -10.80
CA VAL A 251 13.00 -12.60 -11.06
C VAL A 251 13.58 -12.51 -12.47
N ASN A 252 13.14 -11.52 -13.24
CA ASN A 252 13.68 -11.19 -14.56
C ASN A 252 14.08 -9.71 -14.64
N LEU A 253 15.36 -9.43 -14.39
CA LEU A 253 15.95 -8.09 -14.51
C LEU A 253 16.19 -7.64 -15.96
N HIS A 254 15.95 -8.52 -16.93
CA HIS A 254 16.04 -8.20 -18.36
C HIS A 254 14.67 -7.91 -18.97
N ARG A 255 13.62 -7.77 -18.15
CA ARG A 255 12.29 -7.39 -18.62
C ARG A 255 12.36 -6.05 -19.35
N GLU A 256 11.93 -6.04 -20.60
CA GLU A 256 11.69 -4.79 -21.35
C GLU A 256 10.45 -4.10 -20.77
N VAL A 257 10.65 -2.86 -20.32
CA VAL A 257 9.63 -2.01 -19.74
C VAL A 257 10.05 -0.55 -19.94
N SER A 258 9.10 0.36 -20.11
CA SER A 258 9.37 1.80 -20.18
C SER A 258 8.82 2.49 -18.93
N ILE A 259 9.69 2.75 -17.95
CA ILE A 259 9.35 3.51 -16.74
C ILE A 259 10.23 4.76 -16.71
N THR A 260 9.59 5.92 -16.85
CA THR A 260 10.24 7.22 -16.74
C THR A 260 9.70 7.98 -15.54
N ALA A 261 10.59 8.61 -14.80
CA ALA A 261 10.24 9.37 -13.62
C ALA A 261 11.08 10.65 -13.56
N SER A 262 10.47 11.75 -13.12
CA SER A 262 11.17 13.02 -13.02
C SER A 262 10.73 13.84 -11.81
N ASP A 263 11.64 14.70 -11.37
CA ASP A 263 11.37 15.72 -10.36
C ASP A 263 12.17 16.98 -10.71
N ILE A 264 11.68 18.15 -10.30
CA ILE A 264 12.38 19.43 -10.54
C ILE A 264 13.67 19.52 -9.69
N SER A 265 13.73 18.79 -8.58
CA SER A 265 14.88 18.81 -7.66
C SER A 265 15.91 17.75 -8.00
N SER A 266 17.09 18.17 -8.42
CA SER A 266 18.24 17.29 -8.68
C SER A 266 18.68 16.47 -7.47
N ILE A 267 18.50 17.00 -6.25
CA ILE A 267 18.79 16.29 -5.01
C ILE A 267 17.87 15.07 -4.84
N VAL A 268 16.60 15.27 -5.17
CA VAL A 268 15.55 14.26 -5.00
C VAL A 268 15.67 13.18 -6.08
N VAL A 269 16.00 13.56 -7.31
CA VAL A 269 16.32 12.62 -8.41
C VAL A 269 17.49 11.70 -8.04
N ARG A 270 18.60 12.24 -7.52
CA ARG A 270 19.74 11.42 -7.08
C ARG A 270 19.36 10.43 -5.96
N LYS A 271 18.44 10.82 -5.07
CA LYS A 271 17.91 9.92 -4.04
C LYS A 271 17.06 8.81 -4.64
N ALA A 272 16.27 9.10 -5.66
CA ALA A 272 15.48 8.11 -6.38
C ALA A 272 16.36 7.07 -7.07
N GLU A 273 17.43 7.50 -7.75
CA GLU A 273 18.43 6.60 -8.34
C GLU A 273 19.12 5.73 -7.28
N ALA A 274 19.57 6.32 -6.17
CA ALA A 274 20.20 5.58 -5.07
C ALA A 274 19.24 4.56 -4.42
N ASN A 275 17.97 4.91 -4.29
CA ASN A 275 16.93 4.00 -3.81
C ASN A 275 16.70 2.84 -4.78
N ALA A 276 16.63 3.11 -6.09
CA ALA A 276 16.47 2.07 -7.11
C ALA A 276 17.66 1.09 -7.13
N LEU A 277 18.89 1.61 -6.99
CA LEU A 277 20.09 0.76 -6.84
C LEU A 277 19.97 -0.16 -5.60
N ARG A 278 19.59 0.38 -4.44
CA ARG A 278 19.36 -0.42 -3.23
C ARG A 278 18.20 -1.41 -3.35
N ALA A 279 17.22 -1.12 -4.21
CA ALA A 279 16.12 -2.03 -4.53
C ALA A 279 16.51 -3.16 -5.50
N GLY A 280 17.77 -3.20 -5.97
CA GLY A 280 18.25 -4.22 -6.90
C GLY A 280 17.92 -3.93 -8.37
N LEU A 281 17.58 -2.68 -8.72
CA LEU A 281 17.14 -2.28 -10.06
C LEU A 281 18.28 -1.70 -10.92
N GLY A 282 19.55 -1.95 -10.57
CA GLY A 282 20.71 -1.42 -11.30
C GLY A 282 20.69 -1.74 -12.79
N GLY A 283 20.37 -2.99 -13.17
CA GLY A 283 20.29 -3.38 -14.59
C GLY A 283 19.22 -2.63 -15.38
N LEU A 284 18.12 -2.20 -14.74
CA LEU A 284 17.09 -1.38 -15.41
C LEU A 284 17.53 0.08 -15.58
N LEU A 285 18.31 0.60 -14.64
CA LEU A 285 18.92 1.93 -14.77
C LEU A 285 19.94 1.94 -15.91
N GLU A 286 20.80 0.93 -15.98
CA GLU A 286 21.84 0.80 -17.00
C GLU A 286 21.28 0.61 -18.42
N SER A 287 20.23 -0.20 -18.56
CA SER A 287 19.54 -0.40 -19.84
C SER A 287 18.65 0.76 -20.26
N GLY A 288 18.32 1.68 -19.34
CA GLY A 288 17.39 2.78 -19.59
C GLY A 288 15.91 2.40 -19.49
N ASN A 289 15.59 1.16 -19.12
CA ASN A 289 14.21 0.69 -18.88
C ASN A 289 13.57 1.37 -17.66
N LEU A 290 14.40 1.80 -16.69
CA LEU A 290 14.02 2.71 -15.61
C LEU A 290 14.87 3.97 -15.72
N LYS A 291 14.22 5.13 -15.91
CA LYS A 291 14.92 6.40 -16.06
C LYS A 291 14.43 7.42 -15.03
N PHE A 292 15.36 7.99 -14.29
CA PHE A 292 15.13 9.18 -13.47
C PHE A 292 15.75 10.40 -14.15
N SER A 293 15.10 11.56 -14.08
CA SER A 293 15.60 12.78 -14.71
C SER A 293 15.17 14.04 -13.96
N VAL A 294 15.98 15.09 -14.08
CA VAL A 294 15.62 16.42 -13.57
C VAL A 294 14.74 17.10 -14.61
N CYS A 295 13.45 17.25 -14.31
CA CYS A 295 12.49 17.88 -15.20
C CYS A 295 11.36 18.52 -14.40
N ASP A 296 10.96 19.70 -14.83
CA ASP A 296 9.74 20.34 -14.34
C ASP A 296 8.52 19.68 -15.01
N ALA A 297 7.55 19.22 -14.21
CA ALA A 297 6.32 18.61 -14.72
C ALA A 297 5.54 19.49 -15.71
N ARG A 298 5.75 20.81 -15.68
CA ARG A 298 5.16 21.75 -16.65
C ARG A 298 5.75 21.62 -18.05
N ASN A 299 6.89 20.96 -18.20
CA ASN A 299 7.63 20.82 -19.46
C ASN A 299 7.94 19.35 -19.81
N VAL A 300 7.41 18.39 -19.05
CA VAL A 300 7.64 16.97 -19.31
C VAL A 300 7.02 16.57 -20.65
N LEU A 301 7.69 15.69 -21.40
CA LEU A 301 7.21 15.15 -22.67
C LEU A 301 6.92 13.65 -22.53
N PRO A 302 6.05 13.08 -23.39
CA PRO A 302 5.86 11.64 -23.44
C PRO A 302 7.20 10.92 -23.64
N PRO A 303 7.51 9.89 -22.83
CA PRO A 303 8.75 9.13 -23.00
C PRO A 303 8.73 8.24 -24.25
N THR A 304 7.55 7.99 -24.82
CA THR A 304 7.30 7.11 -25.95
C THR A 304 6.20 7.67 -26.85
N GLU A 305 6.25 7.33 -28.14
CA GLU A 305 5.18 7.64 -29.11
C GLU A 305 3.89 6.87 -28.80
N THR A 306 4.03 5.62 -28.35
CA THR A 306 2.88 4.81 -27.91
C THR A 306 2.33 5.39 -26.60
N PRO A 307 1.02 5.68 -26.52
CA PRO A 307 0.43 6.16 -25.29
C PRO A 307 0.51 5.14 -24.15
N GLY A 308 0.76 5.66 -22.96
CA GLY A 308 0.81 4.89 -21.73
C GLY A 308 -0.01 5.50 -20.61
N ILE A 309 0.49 5.36 -19.39
CA ILE A 309 -0.16 5.86 -18.19
C ILE A 309 0.76 6.81 -17.42
N ILE A 310 0.17 7.85 -16.86
CA ILE A 310 0.81 8.71 -15.87
C ILE A 310 0.26 8.29 -14.51
N VAL A 311 1.11 7.99 -13.54
CA VAL A 311 0.71 7.76 -12.15
C VAL A 311 1.57 8.65 -11.27
N ALA A 312 0.93 9.58 -10.57
CA ALA A 312 1.65 10.63 -9.86
C ALA A 312 1.07 10.92 -8.49
N ASN A 313 1.93 11.38 -7.58
CA ASN A 313 1.59 11.95 -6.29
C ASN A 313 2.12 13.40 -6.23
N PRO A 314 1.48 14.36 -6.94
CA PRO A 314 1.91 15.76 -6.95
C PRO A 314 1.90 16.35 -5.52
N PRO A 315 2.64 17.45 -5.28
CA PRO A 315 2.58 18.16 -4.00
C PRO A 315 1.16 18.68 -3.75
N TYR A 316 0.73 18.69 -2.48
CA TYR A 316 -0.57 19.21 -2.06
C TYR A 316 -0.48 19.88 -0.67
N GLY A 317 -1.34 20.88 -0.42
CA GLY A 317 -1.43 21.60 0.87
C GLY A 317 -0.31 22.64 1.13
N GLU A 318 -0.08 22.97 2.41
CA GLU A 318 0.96 23.92 2.89
C GLU A 318 2.41 23.45 2.65
N GLN A 319 2.65 22.44 1.82
CA GLN A 319 3.99 22.09 1.32
C GLN A 319 4.58 23.17 0.39
N SER A 320 3.79 24.20 0.09
CA SER A 320 4.20 25.40 -0.62
C SER A 320 4.64 26.46 0.39
N THR A 321 5.88 26.93 0.31
CA THR A 321 6.27 28.14 1.04
C THR A 321 5.35 29.31 0.66
N PRO A 322 5.01 30.24 1.59
CA PRO A 322 4.10 31.37 1.32
C PRO A 322 4.52 32.31 0.18
N ARG A 323 5.76 32.16 -0.34
CA ARG A 323 6.33 32.94 -1.44
C ARG A 323 6.25 32.24 -2.81
N SER A 324 5.69 31.04 -2.89
CA SER A 324 5.56 30.27 -4.13
C SER A 324 4.16 30.38 -4.74
N ALA A 325 4.05 30.19 -6.05
CA ALA A 325 2.75 30.06 -6.71
C ALA A 325 1.95 28.94 -6.03
N THR A 326 0.63 29.11 -5.88
CA THR A 326 -0.21 28.08 -5.28
C THR A 326 -0.10 26.76 -6.06
N VAL A 327 -0.18 25.63 -5.37
CA VAL A 327 -0.20 24.30 -5.98
C VAL A 327 -1.20 24.24 -7.14
N GLY A 328 -2.40 24.81 -6.98
CA GLY A 328 -3.42 24.85 -8.03
C GLY A 328 -2.99 25.61 -9.29
N SER A 329 -2.25 26.72 -9.16
CA SER A 329 -1.70 27.46 -10.32
C SER A 329 -0.65 26.64 -11.07
N MET A 330 0.25 25.98 -10.34
CA MET A 330 1.20 25.04 -10.94
C MET A 330 0.48 23.90 -11.66
N MET A 331 -0.52 23.29 -11.02
CA MET A 331 -1.27 22.16 -11.59
C MET A 331 -2.05 22.56 -12.86
N ARG A 332 -2.45 23.82 -13.00
CA ARG A 332 -3.01 24.33 -14.27
C ARG A 332 -2.02 24.26 -15.41
N HIS A 333 -0.79 24.77 -15.22
CA HIS A 333 0.24 24.71 -16.26
C HIS A 333 0.66 23.27 -16.58
N VAL A 334 0.69 22.40 -15.57
CA VAL A 334 0.89 20.96 -15.78
C VAL A 334 -0.24 20.38 -16.63
N ALA A 335 -1.49 20.71 -16.32
CA ALA A 335 -2.64 20.24 -17.11
C ALA A 335 -2.59 20.75 -18.55
N ASP A 336 -2.17 21.98 -18.78
CA ASP A 336 -1.99 22.53 -20.13
C ASP A 336 -0.93 21.71 -20.89
N ASN A 337 0.25 21.48 -20.30
CA ASN A 337 1.28 20.63 -20.91
C ASN A 337 0.76 19.22 -21.24
N LEU A 338 0.03 18.59 -20.30
CA LEU A 338 -0.55 17.27 -20.51
C LEU A 338 -1.55 17.26 -21.69
N LYS A 339 -2.42 18.26 -21.80
CA LYS A 339 -3.39 18.36 -22.91
C LYS A 339 -2.71 18.53 -24.27
N HIS A 340 -1.59 19.26 -24.31
CA HIS A 340 -0.87 19.52 -25.57
C HIS A 340 -0.08 18.31 -26.04
N ASN A 341 0.60 17.60 -25.12
CA ASN A 341 1.61 16.61 -25.50
C ASN A 341 1.20 15.15 -25.27
N PHE A 342 0.18 14.87 -24.45
CA PHE A 342 -0.13 13.51 -24.00
C PHE A 342 -1.48 12.98 -24.53
N ALA A 343 -1.83 13.33 -25.76
CA ALA A 343 -3.02 12.77 -26.40
C ALA A 343 -2.97 11.23 -26.44
N GLY A 344 -4.07 10.57 -26.03
CA GLY A 344 -4.18 9.12 -25.91
C GLY A 344 -3.71 8.54 -24.58
N TRP A 345 -3.00 9.31 -23.74
CA TRP A 345 -2.55 8.83 -22.44
C TRP A 345 -3.68 8.88 -21.40
N THR A 346 -3.52 8.08 -20.35
CA THR A 346 -4.36 8.17 -19.15
C THR A 346 -3.54 8.72 -17.99
N ALA A 347 -4.00 9.77 -17.33
CA ALA A 347 -3.36 10.31 -16.14
C ALA A 347 -4.11 9.95 -14.86
N TRP A 348 -3.36 9.49 -13.86
CA TRP A 348 -3.85 9.23 -12.53
C TRP A 348 -3.07 10.04 -11.50
N MET A 349 -3.78 10.82 -10.68
CA MET A 349 -3.16 11.75 -9.73
C MET A 349 -3.74 11.58 -8.33
N LEU A 350 -2.87 11.32 -7.36
CA LEU A 350 -3.20 11.27 -5.93
C LEU A 350 -3.05 12.67 -5.32
N THR A 351 -4.11 13.20 -4.72
CA THR A 351 -4.06 14.50 -4.04
C THR A 351 -5.05 14.58 -2.88
N SER A 352 -4.76 15.38 -1.86
CA SER A 352 -5.76 15.77 -0.86
C SER A 352 -6.67 16.92 -1.33
N ASP A 353 -6.30 17.59 -2.43
CA ASP A 353 -7.09 18.68 -3.00
C ASP A 353 -8.27 18.14 -3.79
N ARG A 354 -9.48 18.37 -3.28
CA ARG A 354 -10.73 17.94 -3.89
C ARG A 354 -11.12 18.78 -5.11
N HIS A 355 -10.51 19.95 -5.31
CA HIS A 355 -10.78 20.89 -6.40
C HIS A 355 -9.86 20.70 -7.60
N LEU A 356 -8.83 19.84 -7.50
CA LEU A 356 -7.83 19.61 -8.54
C LEU A 356 -8.44 19.41 -9.96
N PRO A 357 -9.50 18.60 -10.18
CA PRO A 357 -10.10 18.46 -11.52
C PRO A 357 -10.55 19.80 -12.13
N GLY A 358 -11.14 20.68 -11.30
CA GLY A 358 -11.58 22.01 -11.71
C GLY A 358 -10.42 22.94 -12.04
N GLU A 359 -9.35 22.90 -11.24
CA GLU A 359 -8.14 23.70 -11.46
C GLU A 359 -7.37 23.30 -12.72
N MET A 360 -7.32 21.99 -12.99
CA MET A 360 -6.72 21.43 -14.21
C MET A 360 -7.61 21.62 -15.44
N HIS A 361 -8.88 22.00 -15.27
CA HIS A 361 -9.88 21.98 -16.33
C HIS A 361 -9.92 20.63 -17.07
N LEU A 362 -9.81 19.53 -16.32
CA LEU A 362 -9.92 18.17 -16.80
C LEU A 362 -11.09 17.49 -16.11
N LYS A 363 -11.96 16.85 -16.88
CA LYS A 363 -13.07 16.08 -16.32
C LYS A 363 -12.54 14.75 -15.79
N GLU A 364 -12.80 14.46 -14.51
CA GLU A 364 -12.43 13.17 -13.94
C GLU A 364 -13.33 12.04 -14.48
N GLY A 365 -12.71 10.96 -14.96
CA GLY A 365 -13.41 9.76 -15.41
C GLY A 365 -13.70 8.78 -14.27
N ARG A 366 -12.84 8.75 -13.25
CA ARG A 366 -12.98 7.94 -12.04
C ARG A 366 -12.31 8.65 -10.87
N LYS A 367 -12.80 8.38 -9.66
CA LYS A 367 -12.15 8.80 -8.41
C LYS A 367 -12.23 7.67 -7.38
N THR A 368 -11.12 7.43 -6.70
CA THR A 368 -11.04 6.48 -5.57
C THR A 368 -10.60 7.23 -4.33
N VAL A 369 -11.28 7.02 -3.20
CA VAL A 369 -10.88 7.60 -1.91
C VAL A 369 -9.80 6.70 -1.30
N LEU A 370 -8.70 7.31 -0.89
CA LEU A 370 -7.55 6.63 -0.28
C LEU A 370 -7.06 7.46 0.91
N PHE A 371 -6.27 6.85 1.81
CA PHE A 371 -5.69 7.55 2.96
C PHE A 371 -4.17 7.44 2.94
N ASN A 372 -3.48 8.57 2.71
CA ASN A 372 -2.02 8.65 2.83
C ASN A 372 -1.66 9.02 4.28
N GLY A 373 -1.50 8.00 5.13
CA GLY A 373 -1.43 8.20 6.57
C GLY A 373 -2.79 8.70 7.11
N PRO A 374 -2.84 9.77 7.91
CA PRO A 374 -4.10 10.33 8.39
C PRO A 374 -4.83 11.18 7.34
N LEU A 375 -4.18 11.51 6.23
CA LEU A 375 -4.71 12.43 5.23
C LEU A 375 -5.61 11.69 4.24
N GLU A 376 -6.88 12.12 4.16
CA GLU A 376 -7.79 11.67 3.11
C GLU A 376 -7.37 12.27 1.77
N CYS A 377 -7.09 11.41 0.80
CA CYS A 377 -6.74 11.75 -0.56
C CYS A 377 -7.75 11.16 -1.55
N ARG A 378 -7.73 11.68 -2.77
CA ARG A 378 -8.44 11.14 -3.91
C ARG A 378 -7.44 10.80 -5.00
N PHE A 379 -7.63 9.64 -5.61
CA PHE A 379 -6.91 9.20 -6.79
C PHE A 379 -7.81 9.38 -8.01
N PHE A 380 -7.57 10.46 -8.76
CA PHE A 380 -8.38 10.86 -9.90
C PHE A 380 -7.81 10.29 -11.19
N LYS A 381 -8.68 9.74 -12.03
CA LYS A 381 -8.38 9.36 -13.42
C LYS A 381 -8.81 10.47 -14.37
N PHE A 382 -7.93 10.85 -15.29
CA PHE A 382 -8.18 11.74 -16.41
C PHE A 382 -7.79 11.05 -17.71
N ASP A 383 -8.71 11.04 -18.68
CA ASP A 383 -8.42 10.58 -20.04
C ASP A 383 -7.96 11.80 -20.86
N LEU A 384 -6.74 11.73 -21.42
CA LEU A 384 -6.15 12.82 -22.21
C LEU A 384 -6.45 12.56 -23.69
N VAL A 385 -7.31 13.39 -24.29
CA VAL A 385 -7.78 13.22 -25.67
C VAL A 385 -7.25 14.34 -26.56
N ALA A 386 -6.99 14.03 -27.83
CA ALA A 386 -6.72 15.06 -28.84
C ALA A 386 -7.98 15.90 -29.07
N GLY A 387 -7.86 17.23 -29.08
CA GLY A 387 -8.97 18.15 -29.35
C GLY A 387 -9.90 18.40 -28.15
N SER A 388 -11.13 18.85 -28.42
CA SER A 388 -12.09 19.23 -27.37
C SER A 388 -12.99 18.07 -26.95
N ASN A 389 -13.04 17.76 -25.65
CA ASN A 389 -13.96 16.77 -25.08
C ASN A 389 -15.42 17.31 -24.95
N ARG A 390 -15.76 18.41 -25.62
CA ARG A 390 -17.15 18.89 -25.72
C ARG A 390 -17.90 17.99 -26.68
N ARG A 391 -18.93 17.29 -26.18
CA ARG A 391 -19.97 16.73 -27.05
C ARG A 391 -20.50 17.87 -27.92
N VAL A 392 -20.27 17.78 -29.23
CA VAL A 392 -20.98 18.62 -30.20
C VAL A 392 -22.46 18.30 -30.01
N LYS A 393 -23.21 19.25 -29.43
CA LYS A 393 -24.66 19.19 -29.45
C LYS A 393 -25.01 19.34 -30.92
N ASN A 394 -25.43 18.25 -31.58
CA ASN A 394 -26.07 18.34 -32.89
C ASN A 394 -27.30 19.24 -32.73
N ARG A 395 -27.15 20.52 -33.07
CA ARG A 395 -28.23 21.35 -33.58
C ARG A 395 -28.15 21.16 -35.07
N ASP A 396 -29.05 20.35 -35.62
CA ASP A 396 -29.74 20.62 -36.89
C ASP A 396 -30.71 19.48 -37.18
N ALA A 397 -32.01 19.79 -37.11
CA ALA A 397 -33.10 19.27 -37.94
C ALA A 397 -34.45 19.69 -37.33
N ALA A 398 -34.80 20.96 -37.49
CA ALA A 398 -36.19 21.37 -37.58
C ALA A 398 -36.28 22.25 -38.85
N SER A 399 -36.28 21.58 -39.99
CA SER A 399 -36.77 22.16 -41.24
C SER A 399 -38.27 22.38 -41.07
N ASP A 400 -38.67 23.62 -40.87
CA ASP A 400 -40.06 24.05 -41.08
C ASP A 400 -40.38 23.84 -42.57
N SER A 401 -41.08 22.75 -42.84
CA SER A 401 -41.88 22.58 -44.04
C SER A 401 -43.34 22.73 -43.64
N THR A 402 -43.94 23.87 -43.95
CA THR A 402 -45.39 24.02 -44.02
C THR A 402 -45.77 24.67 -45.36
N PRO A 403 -46.89 24.25 -45.96
CA PRO A 403 -47.12 24.29 -47.39
C PRO A 403 -47.79 25.59 -47.86
N SER A 404 -47.70 25.81 -49.16
CA SER A 404 -48.44 26.81 -49.91
C SER A 404 -49.95 26.60 -49.80
N ASP A 405 -50.66 27.61 -49.30
CA ASP A 405 -52.08 27.78 -49.57
C ASP A 405 -52.27 28.81 -50.69
N ALA A 406 -53.03 28.40 -51.70
CA ALA A 406 -53.54 29.23 -52.77
C ALA A 406 -54.85 29.87 -52.33
N GLU A 407 -55.03 31.17 -52.58
CA GLU A 407 -56.29 31.79 -53.03
C GLU A 407 -56.09 33.30 -53.25
N SER A 408 -55.90 33.70 -54.52
CA SER A 408 -56.66 34.71 -55.28
C SER A 408 -55.95 35.11 -56.57
#